data_AF-A0A4P5T5G2-F1
#
_entry.id   AF-A0A4P5T5G2-F1
#
_cell.length_a   1.000
_cell.length_b   1.000
_cell.length_c   1.000
_cell.angle_alpha   90.00
_cell.angle_beta   90.00
_cell.angle_gamma   90.00
#
_symmetry.space_group_name_H-M   'P 1'
#
loop_
_entity.id
_entity.type
_entity.pdbx_description
1 polymer ?
#
loop_
_entity_poly.entity_id
_entity_poly.type
_entity_poly.pdbx_seq_one_letter_code
_entity_poly.pdbx_strand_id
1 'polypeptide(L)'
;MSQDWDEFDEQFEEMPEGIQDLLDEGYDLLDGFVLWLEEILQLDTRTAQQDCFNAEMLVDYVVEQGQKPITALDEFDLRWFFFQHYIRRTRGEPEAERRLPDSLRRFFEYLRSQHAYEVRDWCYEILDMKTLYLERWRDFHALNDADEIDWLAGYRAWCADIENDLDNRCLWLPNEIGDELTWGESMGWREGFLRTEAHKRWMLNRHELIEQGYGVEDMRDRLADNYTLWLGTPQNRLDGMTPIEMILDERQQRAEETQEELDEQQ
;
A
#
# COMPACT_ATOMS: atom_id res chain seq x y z
N MET A 1 -25.55 14.18 -1.51
CA MET A 1 -25.11 14.87 -0.28
C MET A 1 -23.61 14.82 -0.30
N SER A 2 -22.97 15.97 -0.53
CA SER A 2 -21.52 16.10 -0.53
C SER A 2 -21.09 15.99 0.94
N GLN A 3 -20.64 14.81 1.35
CA GLN A 3 -19.83 14.74 2.56
C GLN A 3 -18.47 15.31 2.17
N ASP A 4 -18.16 16.48 2.73
CA ASP A 4 -16.81 17.03 2.79
C ASP A 4 -15.91 15.96 3.40
N TRP A 5 -15.22 15.22 2.54
CA TRP A 5 -14.07 14.41 2.93
C TRP A 5 -12.81 15.29 3.05
N ASP A 6 -12.88 16.55 2.62
CA ASP A 6 -11.79 17.51 2.67
C ASP A 6 -11.55 18.05 4.10
N GLU A 7 -12.51 17.92 5.04
CA GLU A 7 -12.33 18.33 6.44
C GLU A 7 -11.58 17.28 7.30
N PHE A 8 -11.30 16.08 6.76
CA PHE A 8 -10.50 15.08 7.47
C PHE A 8 -8.97 15.25 7.25
N ASP A 9 -8.56 16.13 6.32
CA ASP A 9 -7.16 16.34 5.93
C ASP A 9 -6.46 17.46 6.72
N GLU A 10 -7.17 18.27 7.54
CA GLU A 10 -6.56 19.43 8.21
C GLU A 10 -5.97 19.16 9.61
N GLN A 11 -5.93 17.92 10.11
CA GLN A 11 -5.45 17.59 11.46
C GLN A 11 -4.31 16.57 11.59
N PHE A 12 -3.69 16.12 10.51
CA PHE A 12 -2.51 15.24 10.57
C PHE A 12 -1.25 16.01 10.15
N GLU A 13 -0.45 16.42 11.13
CA GLU A 13 0.76 15.72 11.59
C GLU A 13 1.95 16.00 10.65
N GLU A 14 3.05 16.53 11.21
CA GLU A 14 4.31 16.71 10.51
C GLU A 14 4.64 15.44 9.70
N MET A 15 4.91 15.56 8.39
CA MET A 15 5.27 14.41 7.57
C MET A 15 6.34 13.59 8.29
N PRO A 16 6.12 12.27 8.48
CA PRO A 16 7.10 11.40 9.12
C PRO A 16 8.51 11.64 8.56
N GLU A 17 9.49 11.72 9.48
CA GLU A 17 10.88 12.05 9.14
C GLU A 17 11.39 11.13 8.02
N GLY A 18 11.89 11.72 6.93
CA GLY A 18 12.42 11.00 5.76
C GLY A 18 11.43 10.74 4.61
N ILE A 19 10.13 11.03 4.75
CA ILE A 19 9.17 10.92 3.62
C ILE A 19 9.55 11.85 2.47
N GLN A 20 9.94 13.09 2.77
CA GLN A 20 10.35 14.04 1.74
C GLN A 20 11.56 13.55 0.96
N ASP A 21 12.55 12.96 1.64
CA ASP A 21 13.74 12.43 0.98
C ASP A 21 13.36 11.26 0.03
N LEU A 22 12.42 10.41 0.44
CA LEU A 22 11.90 9.32 -0.40
C LEU A 22 11.11 9.84 -1.62
N LEU A 23 10.33 10.91 -1.46
CA LEU A 23 9.62 11.57 -2.57
C LEU A 23 10.60 12.21 -3.54
N ASP A 24 11.62 12.92 -3.04
CA ASP A 24 12.65 13.55 -3.86
C ASP A 24 13.40 12.49 -4.69
N GLU A 25 13.80 11.37 -4.08
CA GLU A 25 14.37 10.23 -4.80
C GLU A 25 13.41 9.66 -5.86
N GLY A 26 12.13 9.59 -5.54
CA GLY A 26 11.08 9.14 -6.45
C GLY A 26 10.91 10.06 -7.67
N TYR A 27 10.89 11.38 -7.45
CA TYR A 27 10.72 12.38 -8.51
C TYR A 27 11.95 12.49 -9.42
N ASP A 28 13.16 12.33 -8.87
CA ASP A 28 14.38 12.22 -9.69
C ASP A 28 14.29 11.03 -10.67
N LEU A 29 13.67 9.91 -10.27
CA LEU A 29 13.41 8.77 -11.16
C LEU A 29 12.37 9.10 -12.23
N LEU A 30 11.32 9.85 -11.89
CA LEU A 30 10.27 10.23 -12.84
C LEU A 30 10.78 11.19 -13.90
N ASP A 31 11.62 12.17 -13.54
CA ASP A 31 12.27 13.07 -14.50
C ASP A 31 13.07 12.29 -15.54
N GLY A 32 13.85 11.30 -15.08
CA GLY A 32 14.58 10.40 -15.97
C GLY A 32 13.66 9.49 -16.80
N PHE A 33 12.50 9.08 -16.26
CA PHE A 33 11.52 8.27 -16.96
C PHE A 33 10.87 9.05 -18.12
N VAL A 34 10.51 10.32 -17.93
CA VAL A 34 9.97 11.17 -19.00
C VAL A 34 10.95 11.29 -20.16
N LEU A 35 12.22 11.60 -19.86
CA LEU A 35 13.27 11.69 -20.87
C LEU A 35 13.44 10.36 -21.62
N TRP A 36 13.38 9.24 -20.92
CA TRP A 36 13.46 7.92 -21.54
C TRP A 36 12.27 7.62 -22.47
N LEU A 37 11.05 7.98 -22.08
CA LEU A 37 9.85 7.83 -22.91
C LEU A 37 9.95 8.65 -24.20
N GLU A 38 10.39 9.91 -24.11
CA GLU A 38 10.46 10.83 -25.25
C GLU A 38 11.67 10.55 -26.16
N GLU A 39 12.85 10.33 -25.59
CA GLU A 39 14.09 10.23 -26.38
C GLU A 39 14.37 8.80 -26.86
N ILE A 40 14.07 7.79 -26.03
CA ILE A 40 14.39 6.39 -26.33
C ILE A 40 13.20 5.69 -26.97
N LEU A 41 12.01 5.80 -26.39
CA LEU A 41 10.79 5.19 -26.95
C LEU A 41 10.10 6.05 -28.01
N GLN A 42 10.53 7.31 -28.20
CA GLN A 42 9.98 8.24 -29.19
C GLN A 42 8.47 8.42 -29.07
N LEU A 43 7.95 8.39 -27.84
CA LEU A 43 6.56 8.71 -27.57
C LEU A 43 6.34 10.22 -27.69
N ASP A 44 5.13 10.61 -28.08
CA ASP A 44 4.75 12.02 -28.04
C ASP A 44 4.60 12.50 -26.59
N THR A 45 4.82 13.79 -26.38
CA THR A 45 4.81 14.40 -25.04
C THR A 45 3.51 14.17 -24.27
N ARG A 46 2.34 14.16 -24.94
CA ARG A 46 1.06 13.89 -24.25
C ARG A 46 1.05 12.47 -23.71
N THR A 47 1.45 11.49 -24.52
CA THR A 47 1.55 10.09 -24.09
C THR A 47 2.59 9.91 -22.98
N ALA A 48 3.75 10.56 -23.09
CA ALA A 48 4.79 10.48 -22.07
C ALA A 48 4.33 11.05 -20.72
N GLN A 49 3.63 12.19 -20.72
CA GLN A 49 3.05 12.79 -19.53
C GLN A 49 1.99 11.90 -18.87
N GLN A 50 1.11 11.27 -19.65
CA GLN A 50 0.11 10.33 -19.10
C GLN A 50 0.78 9.11 -18.46
N ASP A 51 1.82 8.56 -19.10
CA ASP A 51 2.55 7.43 -18.54
C ASP A 51 3.34 7.82 -17.28
N CYS A 52 3.92 9.02 -17.26
CA CYS A 52 4.62 9.57 -16.08
C CYS A 52 3.66 9.78 -14.92
N PHE A 53 2.50 10.40 -15.15
CA PHE A 53 1.46 10.58 -14.12
C PHE A 53 1.05 9.23 -13.49
N ASN A 54 0.93 8.18 -14.30
CA ASN A 54 0.60 6.85 -13.79
C ASN A 54 1.73 6.25 -12.93
N ALA A 55 2.99 6.52 -13.26
CA ALA A 55 4.14 6.11 -12.45
C ALA A 55 4.28 6.94 -11.17
N GLU A 56 4.01 8.25 -11.24
CA GLU A 56 3.94 9.18 -10.11
C GLU A 56 2.97 8.67 -9.04
N MET A 57 1.73 8.36 -9.44
CA MET A 57 0.73 7.80 -8.51
C MET A 57 1.21 6.53 -7.79
N LEU A 58 2.04 5.70 -8.44
CA LEU A 58 2.63 4.52 -7.78
C LEU A 58 3.73 4.92 -6.81
N VAL A 59 4.61 5.84 -7.20
CA VAL A 59 5.70 6.36 -6.35
C VAL A 59 5.11 6.98 -5.09
N ASP A 60 4.15 7.90 -5.24
CA ASP A 60 3.47 8.56 -4.13
C ASP A 60 2.80 7.54 -3.21
N TYR A 61 2.06 6.58 -3.78
CA TYR A 61 1.44 5.51 -3.00
C TYR A 61 2.47 4.74 -2.15
N VAL A 62 3.59 4.31 -2.75
CA VAL A 62 4.59 3.50 -2.04
C VAL A 62 5.30 4.32 -0.96
N VAL A 63 5.53 5.60 -1.20
CA VAL A 63 6.19 6.49 -0.23
C VAL A 63 5.24 6.91 0.88
N GLU A 64 4.03 7.39 0.56
CA GLU A 64 3.09 7.90 1.55
C GLU A 64 2.43 6.78 2.35
N GLN A 65 1.99 5.70 1.69
CA GLN A 65 1.27 4.60 2.35
C GLN A 65 2.23 3.51 2.84
N GLY A 66 3.30 3.27 2.08
CA GLY A 66 4.28 2.23 2.40
C GLY A 66 5.51 2.72 3.17
N GLN A 67 5.74 4.04 3.25
CA GLN A 67 6.91 4.65 3.89
C GLN A 67 8.24 4.01 3.44
N LYS A 68 8.34 3.72 2.15
CA LYS A 68 9.49 3.03 1.56
C LYS A 68 9.77 3.55 0.14
N PRO A 69 11.00 3.40 -0.36
CA PRO A 69 11.30 3.76 -1.75
C PRO A 69 10.66 2.76 -2.71
N ILE A 70 10.46 3.17 -3.97
CA ILE A 70 9.94 2.31 -5.05
C ILE A 70 10.76 1.03 -5.22
N THR A 71 12.04 1.06 -4.87
CA THR A 71 12.95 -0.11 -4.94
C THR A 71 12.63 -1.18 -3.90
N ALA A 72 11.86 -0.85 -2.86
CA ALA A 72 11.38 -1.76 -1.82
C ALA A 72 9.91 -2.20 -2.03
N LEU A 73 9.34 -1.94 -3.21
CA LEU A 73 8.01 -2.42 -3.61
C LEU A 73 7.94 -3.95 -3.54
N ASP A 74 6.89 -4.47 -2.93
CA ASP A 74 6.57 -5.88 -2.89
C ASP A 74 5.27 -6.23 -3.64
N GLU A 75 4.97 -7.53 -3.72
CA GLU A 75 3.82 -8.02 -4.48
C GLU A 75 2.49 -7.51 -3.90
N PHE A 76 2.40 -7.37 -2.57
CA PHE A 76 1.19 -6.90 -1.92
C PHE A 76 0.93 -5.44 -2.29
N ASP A 77 1.95 -4.59 -2.19
CA ASP A 77 1.82 -3.17 -2.53
C ASP A 77 1.32 -2.98 -3.96
N LEU A 78 1.93 -3.67 -4.94
CA LEU A 78 1.58 -3.47 -6.33
C LEU A 78 0.17 -3.97 -6.62
N ARG A 79 -0.24 -5.11 -6.06
CA ARG A 79 -1.61 -5.63 -6.22
C ARG A 79 -2.64 -4.69 -5.59
N TRP A 80 -2.41 -4.25 -4.35
CA TRP A 80 -3.30 -3.32 -3.66
C TRP A 80 -3.40 -1.99 -4.40
N PHE A 81 -2.25 -1.44 -4.81
CA PHE A 81 -2.20 -0.24 -5.61
C PHE A 81 -3.04 -0.38 -6.89
N PHE A 82 -2.70 -1.40 -7.68
CA PHE A 82 -3.20 -1.57 -9.04
C PHE A 82 -4.68 -1.95 -9.10
N PHE A 83 -5.15 -2.82 -8.20
CA PHE A 83 -6.53 -3.33 -8.22
C PHE A 83 -7.48 -2.63 -7.25
N GLN A 84 -6.98 -1.71 -6.41
CA GLN A 84 -7.81 -1.03 -5.42
C GLN A 84 -7.49 0.45 -5.24
N HIS A 85 -6.28 0.80 -4.81
CA HIS A 85 -5.96 2.17 -4.44
C HIS A 85 -6.10 3.12 -5.64
N TYR A 86 -5.43 2.82 -6.76
CA TYR A 86 -5.43 3.67 -7.94
C TYR A 86 -6.85 3.89 -8.48
N ILE A 87 -7.65 2.83 -8.61
CA ILE A 87 -9.03 2.90 -9.11
C ILE A 87 -9.91 3.82 -8.23
N ARG A 88 -9.69 3.85 -6.92
CA ARG A 88 -10.47 4.67 -5.98
C ARG A 88 -10.00 6.12 -5.88
N ARG A 89 -8.68 6.33 -5.97
CA ARG A 89 -8.04 7.60 -5.62
C ARG A 89 -7.75 8.47 -6.84
N THR A 90 -7.50 7.85 -7.99
CA THR A 90 -7.19 8.61 -9.20
C THR A 90 -8.47 9.25 -9.76
N ARG A 91 -8.39 10.54 -10.05
CA ARG A 91 -9.44 11.32 -10.76
C ARG A 91 -8.93 11.74 -12.15
N GLY A 92 -8.23 10.83 -12.81
CA GLY A 92 -7.55 11.10 -14.07
C GLY A 92 -8.52 11.15 -15.25
N GLU A 93 -8.00 11.45 -16.43
CA GLU A 93 -8.74 11.19 -17.66
C GLU A 93 -8.94 9.66 -17.81
N PRO A 94 -10.14 9.15 -18.16
CA PRO A 94 -10.38 7.71 -18.31
C PRO A 94 -9.43 7.02 -19.28
N GLU A 95 -8.88 7.76 -20.25
CA GLU A 95 -7.84 7.27 -21.15
C GLU A 95 -6.54 6.96 -20.40
N ALA A 96 -6.09 7.84 -19.50
CA ALA A 96 -4.88 7.65 -18.70
C ALA A 96 -5.04 6.48 -17.72
N GLU A 97 -6.20 6.38 -17.05
CA GLU A 97 -6.46 5.29 -16.10
C GLU A 97 -6.43 3.92 -16.79
N ARG A 98 -7.11 3.78 -17.93
CA ARG A 98 -7.12 2.51 -18.69
C ARG A 98 -5.74 2.11 -19.23
N ARG A 99 -4.81 3.05 -19.31
CA ARG A 99 -3.43 2.84 -19.75
C ARG A 99 -2.49 2.44 -18.61
N LEU A 100 -2.90 2.55 -17.35
CA LEU A 100 -2.07 2.22 -16.19
C LEU A 100 -1.24 0.94 -16.35
N PRO A 101 -1.80 -0.21 -16.82
CA PRO A 101 -1.00 -1.44 -16.97
C PRO A 101 0.17 -1.28 -17.95
N ASP A 102 -0.03 -0.55 -19.05
CA ASP A 102 1.00 -0.33 -20.07
C ASP A 102 2.02 0.72 -19.59
N SER A 103 1.55 1.77 -18.90
CA SER A 103 2.40 2.82 -18.33
C SER A 103 3.35 2.25 -17.27
N LEU A 104 2.84 1.46 -16.32
CA LEU A 104 3.66 0.82 -15.30
C LEU A 104 4.62 -0.22 -15.90
N ARG A 105 4.21 -0.94 -16.95
CA ARG A 105 5.12 -1.87 -17.65
C ARG A 105 6.33 -1.14 -18.23
N ARG A 106 6.12 0.03 -18.84
CA ARG A 106 7.21 0.89 -19.32
C ARG A 106 8.05 1.44 -18.17
N PHE A 107 7.42 1.81 -17.05
CA PHE A 107 8.14 2.30 -15.87
C PHE A 107 9.07 1.23 -15.27
N PHE A 108 8.60 -0.01 -15.09
CA PHE A 108 9.47 -1.09 -14.62
C PHE A 108 10.56 -1.46 -15.63
N GLU A 109 10.29 -1.40 -16.93
CA GLU A 109 11.31 -1.55 -17.97
C GLU A 109 12.40 -0.46 -17.87
N TYR A 110 11.98 0.79 -17.62
CA TYR A 110 12.89 1.90 -17.37
C TYR A 110 13.76 1.63 -16.13
N LEU A 111 13.16 1.28 -14.99
CA LEU A 111 13.90 0.96 -13.76
C LEU A 111 14.90 -0.17 -13.98
N ARG A 112 14.50 -1.23 -14.70
CA ARG A 112 15.39 -2.35 -15.04
C ARG A 112 16.56 -1.91 -15.91
N SER A 113 16.30 -1.10 -16.94
CA SER A 113 17.31 -0.75 -17.94
C SER A 113 18.26 0.36 -17.51
N GLN A 114 17.80 1.34 -16.72
CA GLN A 114 18.59 2.52 -16.35
C GLN A 114 19.13 2.45 -14.92
N HIS A 115 18.46 1.75 -14.01
CA HIS A 115 18.77 1.78 -12.57
C HIS A 115 19.17 0.43 -12.00
N ALA A 116 19.43 -0.57 -12.87
CA ALA A 116 19.76 -1.94 -12.47
C ALA A 116 18.77 -2.54 -11.45
N TYR A 117 17.52 -2.07 -11.47
CA TYR A 117 16.48 -2.55 -10.58
C TYR A 117 16.09 -3.99 -10.95
N GLU A 118 16.09 -4.88 -9.96
CA GLU A 118 15.65 -6.25 -10.14
C GLU A 118 14.13 -6.32 -10.12
N VAL A 119 13.53 -6.12 -11.30
CA VAL A 119 12.09 -6.34 -11.48
C VAL A 119 11.80 -7.82 -11.33
N ARG A 120 11.05 -8.18 -10.29
CA ARG A 120 10.63 -9.55 -10.04
C ARG A 120 9.54 -9.98 -11.04
N ASP A 121 9.46 -11.28 -11.33
CA ASP A 121 8.52 -11.82 -12.33
C ASP A 121 7.05 -11.49 -12.01
N TRP A 122 6.69 -11.50 -10.72
CA TRP A 122 5.34 -11.15 -10.27
C TRP A 122 4.90 -9.74 -10.68
N CYS A 123 5.83 -8.80 -10.88
CA CYS A 123 5.48 -7.45 -11.36
C CYS A 123 4.82 -7.52 -12.73
N TYR A 124 5.44 -8.22 -13.69
CA TYR A 124 4.90 -8.33 -15.03
C TYR A 124 3.66 -9.22 -15.07
N GLU A 125 3.61 -10.28 -14.26
CA GLU A 125 2.41 -11.11 -14.14
C GLU A 125 1.18 -10.30 -13.70
N ILE A 126 1.33 -9.40 -12.72
CA ILE A 126 0.24 -8.50 -12.29
C ILE A 126 -0.14 -7.56 -13.44
N LEU A 127 0.84 -6.97 -14.12
CA LEU A 127 0.58 -6.02 -15.21
C LEU A 127 -0.01 -6.70 -16.46
N ASP A 128 0.20 -8.01 -16.65
CA ASP A 128 -0.44 -8.82 -17.68
C ASP A 128 -1.92 -9.09 -17.37
N MET A 129 -2.37 -8.91 -16.13
CA MET A 129 -3.78 -8.98 -15.73
C MET A 129 -4.59 -7.73 -16.15
N LYS A 130 -4.24 -7.12 -17.28
CA LYS A 130 -4.90 -5.93 -17.83
C LYS A 130 -6.40 -6.10 -18.00
N THR A 131 -6.87 -7.27 -18.44
CA THR A 131 -8.30 -7.53 -18.60
C THR A 131 -9.03 -7.45 -17.25
N LEU A 132 -8.49 -8.08 -16.21
CA LEU A 132 -9.04 -8.03 -14.86
C LEU A 132 -9.03 -6.61 -14.30
N TYR A 133 -7.94 -5.86 -14.51
CA TYR A 133 -7.85 -4.46 -14.12
C TYR A 133 -8.99 -3.62 -14.74
N LEU A 134 -9.18 -3.73 -16.06
CA LEU A 134 -10.21 -2.98 -16.79
C LEU A 134 -11.63 -3.37 -16.37
N GLU A 135 -11.86 -4.65 -16.05
CA GLU A 135 -13.12 -5.13 -15.49
C GLU A 135 -13.38 -4.49 -14.11
N ARG A 136 -12.42 -4.57 -13.18
CA ARG A 136 -12.55 -3.95 -11.85
C ARG A 136 -12.74 -2.44 -11.91
N TRP A 137 -12.03 -1.76 -12.82
CA TRP A 137 -12.20 -0.33 -13.07
C TRP A 137 -13.63 -0.01 -13.50
N ARG A 138 -14.16 -0.73 -14.50
CA ARG A 138 -15.53 -0.55 -14.98
C ARG A 138 -16.55 -0.81 -13.88
N ASP A 139 -16.37 -1.90 -13.13
CA ASP A 139 -17.32 -2.33 -12.10
C ASP A 139 -17.35 -1.33 -10.93
N PHE A 140 -16.21 -0.76 -10.55
CA PHE A 140 -16.16 0.33 -9.56
C PHE A 140 -16.91 1.58 -10.04
N HIS A 141 -16.66 2.05 -11.26
CA HIS A 141 -17.35 3.23 -11.79
C HIS A 141 -18.85 3.02 -11.99
N ALA A 142 -19.30 1.79 -12.24
CA ALA A 142 -20.72 1.46 -12.31
C ALA A 142 -21.44 1.63 -10.97
N LEU A 143 -20.72 1.60 -9.85
CA LEU A 143 -21.31 1.85 -8.52
C LEU A 143 -21.80 3.29 -8.39
N ASN A 144 -21.21 4.26 -9.11
CA ASN A 144 -21.57 5.67 -8.97
C ASN A 144 -23.03 5.99 -9.34
N ASP A 145 -23.69 5.11 -10.10
CA ASP A 145 -25.10 5.24 -10.50
C ASP A 145 -26.07 4.53 -9.53
N ALA A 146 -25.55 3.83 -8.51
CA ALA A 146 -26.35 3.10 -7.53
C ALA A 146 -26.92 4.01 -6.44
N ASP A 147 -28.00 3.56 -5.79
CA ASP A 147 -28.43 4.20 -4.54
C ASP A 147 -27.47 3.86 -3.39
N GLU A 148 -27.62 4.53 -2.25
CA GLU A 148 -26.66 4.42 -1.13
C GLU A 148 -26.53 2.97 -0.61
N ILE A 149 -27.63 2.20 -0.57
CA ILE A 149 -27.62 0.84 -0.05
C ILE A 149 -26.91 -0.09 -1.05
N ASP A 150 -27.26 0.02 -2.33
CA ASP A 150 -26.65 -0.76 -3.39
C ASP A 150 -25.18 -0.40 -3.59
N TRP A 151 -24.82 0.88 -3.45
CA TRP A 151 -23.43 1.35 -3.48
C TRP A 151 -22.62 0.70 -2.36
N LEU A 152 -23.11 0.73 -1.11
CA LEU A 152 -22.41 0.14 0.03
C LEU A 152 -22.22 -1.38 -0.14
N ALA A 153 -23.26 -2.09 -0.58
CA ALA A 153 -23.19 -3.52 -0.81
C ALA A 153 -22.22 -3.87 -1.96
N GLY A 154 -22.33 -3.16 -3.08
CA GLY A 154 -21.46 -3.34 -4.23
C GLY A 154 -20.00 -3.00 -3.94
N TYR A 155 -19.75 -1.91 -3.23
CA TYR A 155 -18.41 -1.51 -2.80
C TYR A 155 -17.76 -2.56 -1.88
N ARG A 156 -18.52 -3.08 -0.90
CA ARG A 156 -18.03 -4.17 -0.03
C ARG A 156 -17.69 -5.44 -0.80
N ALA A 157 -18.53 -5.83 -1.76
CA ALA A 157 -18.26 -6.98 -2.62
C ALA A 157 -16.99 -6.76 -3.47
N TRP A 158 -16.86 -5.56 -4.07
CA TRP A 158 -15.71 -5.19 -4.87
C TRP A 158 -14.38 -5.17 -4.08
N CYS A 159 -14.43 -4.77 -2.81
CA CYS A 159 -13.30 -4.89 -1.88
C CYS A 159 -13.01 -6.36 -1.54
N ALA A 160 -14.02 -7.15 -1.16
CA ALA A 160 -13.82 -8.54 -0.76
C ALA A 160 -13.09 -9.39 -1.82
N ASP A 161 -13.31 -9.12 -3.11
CA ASP A 161 -12.63 -9.83 -4.19
C ASP A 161 -11.10 -9.66 -4.18
N ILE A 162 -10.61 -8.43 -3.96
CA ILE A 162 -9.16 -8.17 -3.91
C ILE A 162 -8.57 -8.61 -2.56
N GLU A 163 -9.31 -8.46 -1.48
CA GLU A 163 -8.93 -8.97 -0.16
C GLU A 163 -8.70 -10.50 -0.20
N ASN A 164 -9.58 -11.24 -0.88
CA ASN A 164 -9.43 -12.67 -1.10
C ASN A 164 -8.23 -13.01 -2.01
N ASP A 165 -7.96 -12.25 -3.08
CA ASP A 165 -6.77 -12.48 -3.92
C ASP A 165 -5.48 -12.28 -3.11
N LEU A 166 -5.42 -11.24 -2.29
CA LEU A 166 -4.27 -10.93 -1.44
C LEU A 166 -4.06 -11.96 -0.33
N ASP A 167 -5.14 -12.42 0.32
CA ASP A 167 -5.04 -13.50 1.31
C ASP A 167 -4.56 -14.82 0.70
N ASN A 168 -5.02 -15.15 -0.52
CA ASN A 168 -4.62 -16.38 -1.19
C ASN A 168 -3.20 -16.34 -1.76
N ARG A 169 -2.75 -15.19 -2.28
CA ARG A 169 -1.45 -15.06 -2.94
C ARG A 169 -0.38 -14.54 -2.00
N CYS A 170 -0.64 -13.39 -1.40
CA CYS A 170 0.30 -12.68 -0.54
C CYS A 170 0.24 -13.16 0.91
N LEU A 171 -0.71 -14.05 1.24
CA LEU A 171 -0.95 -14.51 2.61
C LEU A 171 -1.11 -13.32 3.54
N TRP A 172 -2.02 -12.41 3.24
CA TRP A 172 -2.15 -11.12 3.91
C TRP A 172 -1.93 -11.20 5.43
N LEU A 173 -1.02 -10.36 5.94
CA LEU A 173 -0.79 -10.15 7.36
C LEU A 173 -2.13 -10.08 8.12
N PRO A 174 -2.34 -10.94 9.13
CA PRO A 174 -3.54 -10.92 9.94
C PRO A 174 -3.78 -9.54 10.56
N ASN A 175 -5.05 -9.11 10.58
CA ASN A 175 -5.41 -7.87 11.25
C ASN A 175 -5.38 -8.00 12.78
N GLU A 176 -5.45 -9.23 13.30
CA GLU A 176 -5.36 -9.55 14.72
C GLU A 176 -3.89 -9.59 15.19
N ILE A 177 -3.61 -8.92 16.30
CA ILE A 177 -2.29 -8.82 16.95
C ILE A 177 -2.18 -9.82 18.12
N GLY A 178 -3.27 -10.54 18.44
CA GLY A 178 -3.40 -11.40 19.62
C GLY A 178 -4.24 -10.75 20.72
N ASP A 179 -4.74 -11.55 21.67
CA ASP A 179 -5.55 -11.09 22.82
C ASP A 179 -6.72 -10.15 22.45
N GLU A 180 -7.42 -10.46 21.35
CA GLU A 180 -8.54 -9.67 20.81
C GLU A 180 -8.16 -8.26 20.32
N LEU A 181 -6.86 -7.93 20.22
CA LEU A 181 -6.37 -6.67 19.67
C LEU A 181 -6.35 -6.70 18.15
N THR A 182 -6.80 -5.62 17.52
CA THR A 182 -6.70 -5.43 16.06
C THR A 182 -5.88 -4.21 15.69
N TRP A 183 -5.16 -4.26 14.56
CA TRP A 183 -4.43 -3.10 14.05
C TRP A 183 -5.37 -1.94 13.69
N GLY A 184 -4.94 -0.71 14.01
CA GLY A 184 -5.60 0.53 13.63
C GLY A 184 -6.72 0.99 14.55
N GLU A 185 -6.82 0.46 15.79
CA GLU A 185 -7.87 0.91 16.73
C GLU A 185 -7.60 2.32 17.29
N SER A 186 -6.35 2.66 17.62
CA SER A 186 -5.97 3.99 18.14
C SER A 186 -5.21 4.87 17.15
N MET A 187 -4.74 4.30 16.03
CA MET A 187 -4.00 4.99 14.95
C MET A 187 -2.82 5.84 15.47
N GLY A 188 -2.13 5.39 16.51
CA GLY A 188 -0.92 6.05 17.00
C GLY A 188 0.30 5.84 16.09
N TRP A 189 1.27 6.74 16.17
CA TRP A 189 2.45 6.70 15.30
C TRP A 189 3.31 5.47 15.55
N ARG A 190 3.40 5.00 16.80
CA ARG A 190 4.16 3.78 17.15
C ARG A 190 3.45 2.55 16.60
N GLU A 191 2.14 2.46 16.78
CA GLU A 191 1.34 1.38 16.20
C GLU A 191 1.45 1.37 14.66
N GLY A 192 1.36 2.54 14.02
CA GLY A 192 1.55 2.68 12.57
C GLY A 192 2.93 2.19 12.11
N PHE A 193 4.00 2.63 12.77
CA PHE A 193 5.36 2.18 12.46
C PHE A 193 5.52 0.67 12.64
N LEU A 194 5.00 0.12 13.74
CA LEU A 194 5.07 -1.32 14.02
C LEU A 194 4.27 -2.15 13.01
N ARG A 195 3.14 -1.63 12.51
CA ARG A 195 2.36 -2.26 11.44
C ARG A 195 3.15 -2.32 10.14
N THR A 196 3.82 -1.22 9.75
CA THR A 196 4.69 -1.18 8.57
C THR A 196 5.83 -2.18 8.69
N GLU A 197 6.47 -2.26 9.87
CA GLU A 197 7.52 -3.26 10.11
C GLU A 197 6.99 -4.69 10.07
N ALA A 198 5.82 -4.96 10.67
CA ALA A 198 5.17 -6.26 10.65
C ALA A 198 4.92 -6.70 9.20
N HIS A 199 4.38 -5.82 8.37
CA HIS A 199 4.13 -6.09 6.96
C HIS A 199 5.42 -6.41 6.20
N LYS A 200 6.46 -5.58 6.38
CA LYS A 200 7.77 -5.82 5.75
C LYS A 200 8.36 -7.18 6.13
N ARG A 201 8.35 -7.51 7.41
CA ARG A 201 8.85 -8.81 7.90
C ARG A 201 8.03 -9.96 7.35
N TRP A 202 6.73 -9.79 7.30
CA TRP A 202 5.81 -10.79 6.76
C TRP A 202 6.13 -11.11 5.30
N MET A 203 6.28 -10.07 4.46
CA MET A 203 6.58 -10.25 3.04
C MET A 203 7.98 -10.84 2.80
N LEU A 204 8.98 -10.46 3.61
CA LEU A 204 10.32 -11.06 3.57
C LEU A 204 10.30 -12.54 3.92
N ASN A 205 9.66 -12.90 5.05
CA ASN A 205 9.54 -14.30 5.46
C ASN A 205 8.78 -15.13 4.42
N ARG A 206 7.73 -14.55 3.81
CA ARG A 206 6.97 -15.22 2.74
C ARG A 206 7.88 -15.52 1.55
N HIS A 207 8.69 -14.55 1.13
CA HIS A 207 9.63 -14.74 0.03
C HIS A 207 10.63 -15.86 0.32
N GLU A 208 11.23 -15.87 1.52
CA GLU A 208 12.16 -16.93 1.93
C GLU A 208 11.50 -18.32 1.92
N LEU A 209 10.24 -18.42 2.34
CA LEU A 209 9.50 -19.69 2.33
C LEU A 209 9.18 -20.16 0.90
N ILE A 210 8.87 -19.24 -0.02
CA ILE A 210 8.69 -19.55 -1.45
C ILE A 210 10.00 -20.10 -2.04
N GLU A 211 11.14 -19.46 -1.76
CA GLU A 211 12.45 -19.92 -2.23
C GLU A 211 12.83 -21.31 -1.67
N GLN A 212 12.37 -21.62 -0.46
CA GLN A 212 12.53 -22.93 0.16
C GLN A 212 11.55 -23.99 -0.38
N GLY A 213 10.60 -23.61 -1.23
CA GLY A 213 9.66 -24.51 -1.89
C GLY A 213 8.45 -24.92 -1.04
N TYR A 214 8.10 -24.13 -0.02
CA TYR A 214 6.91 -24.40 0.79
C TYR A 214 5.61 -24.18 0.01
N GLY A 215 4.61 -25.02 0.28
CA GLY A 215 3.24 -24.82 -0.19
C GLY A 215 2.51 -23.73 0.60
N VAL A 216 1.44 -23.18 0.03
CA VAL A 216 0.66 -22.07 0.61
C VAL A 216 0.14 -22.36 2.03
N GLU A 217 -0.38 -23.57 2.26
CA GLU A 217 -0.90 -23.97 3.58
C GLU A 217 0.23 -23.99 4.63
N ASP A 218 1.35 -24.66 4.34
CA ASP A 218 2.51 -24.72 5.25
C ASP A 218 3.15 -23.35 5.50
N MET A 219 3.07 -22.44 4.52
CA MET A 219 3.57 -21.08 4.68
C MET A 219 2.75 -20.27 5.69
N ARG A 220 1.42 -20.43 5.70
CA ARG A 220 0.54 -19.63 6.56
C ARG A 220 0.86 -19.88 8.04
N ASP A 221 0.98 -21.14 8.45
CA ASP A 221 1.29 -21.50 9.84
C ASP A 221 2.66 -20.96 10.26
N ARG A 222 3.66 -21.06 9.39
CA ARG A 222 5.02 -20.55 9.67
C ARG A 222 5.10 -19.05 9.75
N LEU A 223 4.37 -18.34 8.89
CA LEU A 223 4.29 -16.89 8.92
C LEU A 223 3.61 -16.42 10.21
N ALA A 224 2.51 -17.08 10.59
CA ALA A 224 1.82 -16.81 11.85
C ALA A 224 2.74 -17.04 13.06
N ASP A 225 3.43 -18.18 13.12
CA ASP A 225 4.38 -18.50 14.20
C ASP A 225 5.49 -17.44 14.31
N ASN A 226 6.09 -17.06 13.19
CA ASN A 226 7.13 -16.03 13.15
C ASN A 226 6.60 -14.65 13.56
N TYR A 227 5.38 -14.32 13.15
CA TYR A 227 4.72 -13.07 13.50
C TYR A 227 4.42 -12.99 14.99
N THR A 228 3.82 -14.04 15.57
CA THR A 228 3.58 -14.13 17.03
C THR A 228 4.88 -14.09 17.82
N LEU A 229 5.94 -14.77 17.34
CA LEU A 229 7.25 -14.70 17.97
C LEU A 229 7.80 -13.27 17.96
N TRP A 230 7.72 -12.56 16.84
CA TRP A 230 8.16 -11.16 16.75
C TRP A 230 7.36 -10.25 17.68
N LEU A 231 6.04 -10.40 17.70
CA LEU A 231 5.14 -9.64 18.57
C LEU A 231 5.45 -9.82 20.06
N GLY A 232 5.88 -11.02 20.47
CA GLY A 232 6.21 -11.35 21.85
C GLY A 232 7.71 -11.24 22.21
N THR A 233 8.56 -10.80 21.29
CA THR A 233 10.01 -10.71 21.55
C THR A 233 10.42 -9.28 21.93
N PRO A 234 11.04 -9.08 23.11
CA PRO A 234 11.61 -7.79 23.50
C PRO A 234 12.61 -7.22 22.50
N GLN A 235 12.51 -5.92 22.21
CA GLN A 235 13.38 -5.26 21.24
C GLN A 235 14.16 -4.11 21.86
N ASN A 236 15.47 -4.09 21.65
CA ASN A 236 16.33 -3.02 22.17
C ASN A 236 15.92 -1.63 21.68
N ARG A 237 15.36 -1.53 20.46
CA ARG A 237 14.86 -0.27 19.89
C ARG A 237 13.55 0.23 20.51
N LEU A 238 12.88 -0.64 21.27
CA LEU A 238 11.66 -0.35 22.01
C LEU A 238 11.96 -0.33 23.51
N ASP A 239 13.19 0.01 23.90
CA ASP A 239 13.66 0.05 25.29
C ASP A 239 13.43 -1.27 26.07
N GLY A 240 13.48 -2.40 25.35
CA GLY A 240 13.28 -3.73 25.93
C GLY A 240 11.81 -4.15 26.03
N MET A 241 10.87 -3.35 25.51
CA MET A 241 9.47 -3.75 25.35
C MET A 241 9.30 -4.63 24.12
N THR A 242 8.25 -5.44 24.14
CA THR A 242 7.71 -6.15 22.97
C THR A 242 6.87 -5.20 22.12
N PRO A 243 6.66 -5.48 20.81
CA PRO A 243 5.72 -4.73 19.98
C PRO A 243 4.31 -4.63 20.60
N ILE A 244 3.78 -5.71 21.18
CA ILE A 244 2.45 -5.70 21.81
C ILE A 244 2.43 -4.75 23.00
N GLU A 245 3.43 -4.83 23.89
CA GLU A 245 3.51 -3.93 25.05
C GLU A 245 3.60 -2.46 24.63
N MET A 246 4.34 -2.15 23.55
CA MET A 246 4.46 -0.79 23.04
C MET A 246 3.13 -0.26 22.47
N ILE A 247 2.37 -1.10 21.77
CA ILE A 247 1.04 -0.73 21.24
C ILE A 247 0.06 -0.48 22.38
N LEU A 248 0.07 -1.34 23.41
CA LEU A 248 -0.80 -1.19 24.58
C LEU A 248 -0.46 0.09 25.38
N ASP A 249 0.83 0.38 25.56
CA ASP A 249 1.29 1.62 26.20
C ASP A 249 0.82 2.87 25.45
N GLU A 250 0.97 2.90 24.13
CA GLU A 250 0.49 4.02 23.30
C GLU A 250 -1.03 4.18 23.37
N ARG A 251 -1.77 3.07 23.30
CA ARG A 251 -3.24 3.08 23.43
C ARG A 251 -3.70 3.62 24.78
N GLN A 252 -3.01 3.24 25.86
CA GLN A 252 -3.32 3.75 27.18
C GLN A 252 -3.02 5.25 27.28
N GLN A 253 -1.86 5.71 26.82
CA GLN A 253 -1.48 7.13 26.82
C GLN A 253 -2.51 7.99 26.07
N ARG A 254 -2.91 7.57 24.87
CA ARG A 254 -3.92 8.31 24.09
C ARG A 254 -5.30 8.33 24.76
N ALA A 255 -5.70 7.24 25.42
CA ALA A 255 -6.95 7.19 26.16
C ALA A 255 -6.93 8.16 27.37
N GLU A 256 -5.79 8.28 28.05
CA GLU A 256 -5.59 9.24 29.14
C GLU A 256 -5.61 10.69 28.62
N GLU A 257 -4.89 11.00 27.53
CA GLU A 257 -4.89 12.33 26.88
C GLU A 257 -6.29 12.76 26.44
N THR A 258 -7.03 11.86 25.78
CA THR A 258 -8.41 12.13 25.33
C THR A 258 -9.34 12.43 26.52
N GLN A 259 -9.16 11.72 27.64
CA GLN A 259 -9.95 11.95 28.85
C GLN A 259 -9.61 13.28 29.51
N GLU A 260 -8.34 13.65 29.57
CA GLU A 260 -7.90 14.95 30.10
C GLU A 260 -8.45 16.11 29.26
N GLU A 261 -8.40 16.03 27.93
CA GLU A 261 -8.99 17.04 27.03
C GLU A 261 -10.51 17.19 27.23
N LEU A 262 -11.23 16.09 27.45
CA LEU A 262 -12.67 16.09 27.71
C LEU A 262 -13.01 16.69 29.09
N ASP A 263 -12.14 16.53 30.07
CA ASP A 263 -12.31 17.07 31.42
C ASP A 263 -11.95 18.56 31.47
N GLU A 264 -11.01 19.05 30.66
CA GLU A 264 -10.68 20.47 30.54
C GLU A 264 -11.73 21.31 29.78
N GLN A 265 -12.59 20.67 28.99
CA GLN A 265 -13.68 21.32 28.24
C GLN A 265 -14.99 21.46 29.03
N GLN A 266 -15.07 20.95 30.26
CA GLN A 266 -16.25 21.00 31.15
C GLN A 266 -16.16 22.12 32.20
#